data_AF-A0A3B9SR30-F1
#
_entry.id   AF-A0A3B9SR30-F1
#
_cell.length_a   1.000
_cell.length_b   1.000
_cell.length_c   1.000
_cell.angle_alpha   90.00
_cell.angle_beta   90.00
_cell.angle_gamma   90.00
#
_symmetry.space_group_name_H-M   'P 1'
#
loop_
_entity.id
_entity.type
_entity.pdbx_description
1 polymer ?
#
loop_
_entity_poly.entity_id
_entity_poly.type
_entity_poly.pdbx_seq_one_letter_code
_entity_poly.pdbx_strand_id
1 'polypeptide(L)'
;MGVACVAHPGWVANKTLSIHIPGRGTFASRILGLQEGLLVILAPAAGTQLAWLTPGTEIEFTLPRQKTAGQEDTPPLRGKIVERRLKPVPLLLVRPTHDIPFAQAISLRPNKIVTVASGKGGTGKTFVSVNLAFALGQLSLRVGLLDADLGTANVATVLGLRPTADL
;
A
#
# COMPACT_ATOMS: atom_id res chain seq x y z
N MET A 1 16.81 -20.32 2.53
CA MET A 1 15.55 -20.53 1.81
C MET A 1 14.82 -19.19 1.78
N GLY A 2 14.85 -18.52 0.63
CA GLY A 2 14.39 -17.14 0.48
C GLY A 2 12.87 -17.07 0.42
N VAL A 3 12.27 -16.28 1.30
CA VAL A 3 10.85 -15.96 1.24
C VAL A 3 10.67 -15.03 0.04
N ALA A 4 10.03 -15.53 -1.02
CA ALA A 4 9.65 -14.73 -2.17
C ALA A 4 8.73 -13.61 -1.70
N CYS A 5 9.18 -12.37 -1.82
CA CYS A 5 8.38 -11.20 -1.47
C CYS A 5 7.32 -11.00 -2.58
N VAL A 6 6.17 -11.66 -2.43
CA VAL A 6 5.03 -11.55 -3.35
C VAL A 6 4.41 -10.17 -3.19
N ALA A 7 4.42 -9.37 -4.25
CA ALA A 7 3.85 -8.03 -4.28
C ALA A 7 2.33 -8.08 -4.06
N HIS A 8 1.84 -7.50 -2.96
CA HIS A 8 0.42 -7.44 -2.61
C HIS A 8 -0.16 -6.02 -2.78
N PRO A 9 -1.46 -5.89 -3.17
CA PRO A 9 -2.07 -4.71 -3.81
C PRO A 9 -2.49 -3.63 -2.82
N GLY A 10 -1.53 -3.22 -2.02
CA GLY A 10 -1.63 -2.18 -1.06
C GLY A 10 -0.58 -1.13 -1.35
N TRP A 11 -0.96 -0.13 -2.16
CA TRP A 11 -0.19 0.99 -2.71
C TRP A 11 -0.47 2.50 -2.28
N VAL A 12 0.53 3.25 -1.78
CA VAL A 12 0.45 4.70 -1.46
C VAL A 12 0.97 5.50 -2.65
N ALA A 13 0.12 5.61 -3.65
CA ALA A 13 0.39 6.52 -4.74
C ALA A 13 0.37 7.95 -4.26
N ASN A 14 1.26 8.76 -4.84
CA ASN A 14 1.18 10.21 -4.84
C ASN A 14 1.54 10.93 -3.53
N LYS A 15 1.94 10.21 -2.47
CA LYS A 15 2.46 10.83 -1.23
C LYS A 15 3.94 11.15 -1.37
N THR A 16 4.35 12.22 -0.69
CA THR A 16 5.74 12.68 -0.64
C THR A 16 6.52 11.87 0.39
N LEU A 17 7.64 11.28 -0.02
CA LEU A 17 8.66 10.72 0.86
C LEU A 17 9.87 11.67 0.92
N SER A 18 10.63 11.57 2.01
CA SER A 18 11.93 12.23 2.11
C SER A 18 13.02 11.21 1.81
N ILE A 19 13.95 11.56 0.92
CA ILE A 19 15.10 10.73 0.55
C ILE A 19 16.35 11.46 0.97
N HIS A 20 17.12 10.88 1.88
CA HIS A 20 18.45 11.32 2.21
C HIS A 20 19.48 10.59 1.34
N ILE A 21 20.34 11.37 0.69
CA ILE A 21 21.38 10.87 -0.20
C ILE A 21 22.73 11.31 0.39
N PRO A 22 23.60 10.36 0.76
CA PRO A 22 24.93 10.68 1.28
C PRO A 22 25.70 11.64 0.35
N GLY A 23 26.18 12.75 0.91
CA GLY A 23 26.92 13.76 0.16
C GLY A 23 26.09 14.67 -0.77
N ARG A 24 24.77 14.49 -0.87
CA ARG A 24 23.87 15.37 -1.65
C ARG A 24 22.71 15.97 -0.86
N GLY A 25 22.46 15.51 0.36
CA GLY A 25 21.43 16.04 1.24
C GLY A 25 20.09 15.35 1.07
N THR A 26 19.03 16.01 1.53
CA THR A 26 17.67 15.45 1.60
C THR A 26 16.79 16.03 0.51
N PHE A 27 16.08 15.18 -0.21
CA PHE A 27 15.19 15.52 -1.31
C PHE A 27 13.79 15.02 -1.04
N ALA A 28 12.79 15.81 -1.44
CA ALA A 28 11.42 15.33 -1.55
C ALA A 28 11.26 14.51 -2.83
N SER A 29 10.58 13.38 -2.73
CA SER A 29 10.18 12.58 -3.89
C SER A 29 8.76 12.07 -3.68
N ARG A 30 8.12 11.56 -4.73
CA ARG A 30 6.78 10.97 -4.65
C ARG A 30 6.85 9.50 -4.92
N ILE A 31 6.11 8.74 -4.13
CA ILE A 31 5.97 7.31 -4.35
C ILE A 31 5.02 7.13 -5.55
N LEU A 32 5.45 6.33 -6.54
CA LEU A 32 4.68 5.99 -7.76
C LEU A 32 4.27 4.51 -7.89
N GLY A 33 5.05 3.59 -7.34
CA GLY A 33 4.75 2.16 -7.43
C GLY A 33 5.53 1.27 -6.46
N LEU A 34 5.14 0.00 -6.43
CA LEU A 34 5.97 -1.11 -6.00
C LEU A 34 5.89 -2.12 -7.13
N GLN A 35 7.01 -2.40 -7.78
CA GLN A 35 7.08 -3.30 -8.91
C GLN A 35 8.12 -4.37 -8.59
N GLU A 36 7.71 -5.64 -8.54
CA GLU A 36 8.63 -6.77 -8.30
C GLU A 36 9.49 -6.59 -7.02
N GLY A 37 8.91 -6.00 -5.97
CA GLY A 37 9.61 -5.70 -4.71
C GLY A 37 10.49 -4.43 -4.75
N LEU A 38 10.51 -3.71 -5.87
CA LEU A 38 11.21 -2.43 -6.03
C LEU A 38 10.26 -1.27 -5.79
N LEU A 39 10.63 -0.36 -4.88
CA LEU A 39 9.94 0.89 -4.65
C LEU A 39 10.17 1.81 -5.85
N VAL A 40 9.10 2.18 -6.54
CA VAL A 40 9.14 3.10 -7.68
C VAL A 40 8.81 4.49 -7.18
N ILE A 41 9.73 5.42 -7.37
CA ILE A 41 9.60 6.81 -6.93
C ILE A 41 9.86 7.76 -8.10
N LEU A 42 9.34 8.98 -8.05
CA LEU A 42 9.80 10.04 -8.94
C LEU A 42 11.27 10.35 -8.66
N ALA A 43 12.05 10.56 -9.71
CA ALA A 43 13.41 11.03 -9.53
C ALA A 43 13.37 12.37 -8.76
N PRO A 44 14.06 12.49 -7.62
CA PRO A 44 14.04 13.71 -6.83
C PRO A 44 14.65 14.86 -7.64
N ALA A 45 14.12 16.06 -7.45
CA ALA A 45 14.62 17.29 -8.07
C ALA A 45 14.99 18.31 -6.99
N ALA A 46 16.04 19.09 -7.23
CA ALA A 46 16.33 20.31 -6.49
C ALA A 46 16.03 21.50 -7.42
N GLY A 47 14.92 22.18 -7.17
CA GLY A 47 14.42 23.22 -8.07
C GLY A 47 14.07 22.64 -9.45
N THR A 48 14.73 23.13 -10.51
CA THR A 48 14.50 22.70 -11.90
C THR A 48 15.40 21.55 -12.34
N GLN A 49 16.40 21.16 -11.53
CA GLN A 49 17.34 20.10 -11.88
C GLN A 49 17.00 18.78 -11.20
N LEU A 50 16.94 17.71 -12.00
CA LEU A 50 16.83 16.35 -11.50
C LEU A 50 18.14 15.95 -10.81
N ALA A 51 18.03 15.34 -9.63
CA ALA A 51 19.17 14.72 -8.97
C ALA A 51 19.64 13.53 -9.82
N TRP A 52 20.82 13.67 -10.43
CA TRP A 52 21.40 12.60 -11.22
C TRP A 52 21.94 11.50 -10.29
N LEU A 53 21.19 10.42 -10.16
CA LEU A 53 21.56 9.26 -9.35
C LEU A 53 21.85 8.07 -10.26
N THR A 54 22.97 7.39 -10.00
CA THR A 54 23.39 6.20 -10.73
C THR A 54 22.80 4.95 -10.09
N PRO A 55 22.42 3.94 -10.89
CA PRO A 55 22.23 2.58 -10.36
C PRO A 55 23.41 2.18 -9.48
N GLY A 56 23.10 1.62 -8.31
CA GLY A 56 24.06 1.28 -7.29
C GLY A 56 24.15 2.27 -6.13
N THR A 57 23.62 3.49 -6.27
CA THR A 57 23.61 4.50 -5.19
C THR A 57 22.76 4.01 -4.02
N GLU A 58 23.32 4.07 -2.81
CA GLU A 58 22.57 3.84 -1.58
C GLU A 58 21.86 5.12 -1.14
N ILE A 59 20.63 4.95 -0.69
CA ILE A 59 19.77 6.03 -0.21
C ILE A 59 19.10 5.61 1.09
N GLU A 60 18.85 6.59 1.95
CA GLU A 60 17.95 6.43 3.08
C GLU A 60 16.64 7.14 2.76
N PHE A 61 15.50 6.59 3.16
CA PHE A 61 14.20 7.18 2.90
C PHE A 61 13.22 6.98 4.04
N THR A 62 12.42 8.01 4.29
CA THR A 62 11.37 7.99 5.30
C THR A 62 10.02 7.98 4.61
N LEU A 63 9.24 6.92 4.85
CA LEU A 63 7.90 6.79 4.29
C LEU A 63 6.91 7.71 5.01
N PRO A 64 5.98 8.34 4.28
CA PRO A 64 4.95 9.18 4.89
C PRO A 64 3.98 8.29 5.68
N ARG A 65 3.95 8.48 7.01
CA ARG A 65 2.97 7.85 7.90
C ARG A 65 1.90 8.86 8.29
N GLN A 66 0.64 8.43 8.36
CA GLN A 66 -0.40 9.23 9.01
C GLN A 66 -0.10 9.19 10.52
N LYS A 67 0.24 10.33 11.13
CA LYS A 67 0.51 10.41 12.57
C LYS A 67 -0.75 9.99 13.34
N THR A 68 -0.74 8.80 13.91
CA THR A 68 -1.61 8.46 15.04
C THR A 68 -0.93 9.00 16.30
N ALA A 69 -1.67 9.75 17.13
CA ALA A 69 -1.12 10.39 18.32
C ALA A 69 -0.39 9.36 19.21
N GLY A 70 0.89 9.60 19.51
CA GLY A 70 1.68 8.80 20.45
C GLY A 70 2.70 7.82 19.86
N GLN A 71 2.93 7.78 18.55
CA GLN A 71 3.94 6.90 17.94
C GLN A 71 5.24 7.65 17.57
N GLU A 72 6.37 7.20 18.12
CA GLU A 72 7.73 7.73 17.85
C GLU A 72 8.11 7.65 16.36
N ASP A 73 9.00 8.56 15.94
CA ASP A 73 9.50 8.64 14.56
C ASP A 73 10.10 7.30 14.14
N THR A 74 9.61 6.76 13.03
CA THR A 74 10.16 5.52 12.49
C THR A 74 11.58 5.78 11.97
N PRO A 75 12.57 4.92 12.27
CA PRO A 75 13.90 5.03 11.68
C PRO A 75 13.82 5.03 10.13
N PRO A 76 14.70 5.78 9.47
CA PRO A 76 14.76 5.82 8.01
C PRO A 76 15.08 4.43 7.45
N LEU A 77 14.40 4.06 6.38
CA LEU A 77 14.65 2.82 5.65
C LEU A 77 15.83 3.02 4.72
N ARG A 78 16.63 1.97 4.49
CA ARG A 78 17.73 1.98 3.54
C ARG A 78 17.36 1.25 2.26
N GLY A 79 17.90 1.70 1.15
CA GLY A 79 17.72 1.04 -0.13
C GLY A 79 18.79 1.40 -1.15
N LYS A 80 18.85 0.64 -2.22
CA LYS A 80 19.79 0.81 -3.32
C LYS A 80 19.03 1.08 -4.61
N ILE A 81 19.45 2.09 -5.36
CA ILE A 81 18.88 2.37 -6.68
C ILE A 81 19.28 1.23 -7.62
N VAL A 82 18.30 0.53 -8.16
CA VAL A 82 18.50 -0.58 -9.09
C VAL A 82 18.47 -0.08 -10.52
N GLU A 83 17.51 0.80 -10.83
CA GLU A 83 17.28 1.27 -12.19
C GLU A 83 16.79 2.73 -12.17
N ARG A 84 17.10 3.46 -13.24
CA ARG A 84 16.56 4.79 -13.49
C ARG A 84 15.95 4.83 -14.89
N ARG A 85 14.70 5.29 -14.99
CA ARG A 85 14.05 5.58 -16.28
C ARG A 85 13.80 7.07 -16.38
N LEU A 86 14.22 7.69 -17.48
CA LEU A 86 14.17 9.15 -17.64
C LEU A 86 12.97 9.64 -18.44
N LYS A 87 12.32 8.77 -19.22
CA LYS A 87 11.20 9.11 -20.10
C LYS A 87 10.10 8.04 -20.01
N PRO A 88 8.81 8.39 -20.20
CA PRO A 88 8.29 9.76 -20.34
C PRO A 88 8.27 10.52 -19.01
N VAL A 89 8.33 9.81 -17.88
CA VAL A 89 8.37 10.37 -16.53
C VAL A 89 9.67 9.91 -15.86
N PRO A 90 10.48 10.81 -15.26
CA PRO A 90 11.73 10.43 -14.63
C PRO A 90 11.46 9.74 -13.29
N LEU A 91 11.85 8.47 -13.19
CA LEU A 91 11.59 7.60 -12.06
C LEU A 91 12.81 6.76 -11.68
N LEU A 92 12.85 6.36 -10.40
CA LEU A 92 13.88 5.50 -9.83
C LEU A 92 13.22 4.26 -9.24
N LEU A 93 13.84 3.11 -9.47
CA LEU A 93 13.47 1.84 -8.86
C LEU A 93 14.48 1.58 -7.74
N VAL A 94 13.99 1.50 -6.50
CA VAL A 94 14.80 1.37 -5.29
C VAL A 94 14.51 0.01 -4.67
N ARG A 95 15.56 -0.78 -4.43
CA ARG A 95 15.47 -2.02 -3.65
C ARG A 95 15.72 -1.70 -2.18
N PRO A 96 14.74 -1.89 -1.27
CA PRO A 96 14.98 -1.78 0.16
C PRO A 96 16.01 -2.82 0.62
N THR A 97 16.87 -2.48 1.59
CA THR A 97 17.87 -3.41 2.16
C THR A 97 17.29 -4.32 3.24
N HIS A 98 16.15 -3.96 3.81
CA HIS A 98 15.41 -4.73 4.80
C HIS A 98 13.93 -4.72 4.44
N ASP A 99 13.18 -5.71 4.95
CA ASP A 99 11.74 -5.75 4.76
C ASP A 99 11.08 -4.47 5.29
N ILE A 100 10.21 -3.87 4.47
CA ILE A 100 9.41 -2.73 4.89
C ILE A 100 8.44 -3.23 5.96
N PRO A 101 8.45 -2.67 7.20
CA PRO A 101 7.62 -3.16 8.29
C PRO A 101 6.13 -3.27 7.90
N PHE A 102 5.47 -4.37 8.31
CA PHE A 102 4.08 -4.68 7.93
C PHE A 102 3.10 -3.53 8.19
N ALA A 103 3.26 -2.79 9.30
CA ALA A 103 2.45 -1.62 9.63
C ALA A 103 2.61 -0.47 8.62
N GLN A 104 3.81 -0.26 8.08
CA GLN A 104 4.04 0.71 7.00
C GLN A 104 3.49 0.18 5.68
N ALA A 105 3.67 -1.11 5.40
CA ALA A 105 3.06 -1.77 4.24
C ALA A 105 1.52 -1.76 4.26
N ILE A 106 0.86 -1.54 5.42
CA ILE A 106 -0.58 -1.30 5.56
C ILE A 106 -0.97 0.16 5.30
N SER A 107 -0.19 1.13 5.79
CA SER A 107 -0.44 2.55 5.48
C SER A 107 -0.23 2.83 4.00
N LEU A 108 0.58 2.00 3.35
CA LEU A 108 0.85 2.07 1.94
C LEU A 108 -0.30 1.52 1.07
N ARG A 109 -1.60 1.35 1.44
CA ARG A 109 -2.64 0.63 0.63
C ARG A 109 -3.85 1.46 0.11
N PRO A 110 -4.32 1.39 -1.17
CA PRO A 110 -5.68 1.74 -1.51
C PRO A 110 -6.49 0.44 -1.42
N ASN A 111 -7.26 0.28 -0.36
CA ASN A 111 -8.25 -0.79 -0.34
C ASN A 111 -9.23 -0.51 -1.49
N LYS A 112 -9.39 -1.45 -2.43
CA LYS A 112 -10.51 -1.36 -3.37
C LYS A 112 -11.79 -1.62 -2.57
N ILE A 113 -12.55 -0.56 -2.33
CA ILE A 113 -13.83 -0.64 -1.64
C ILE A 113 -14.91 -0.86 -2.69
N VAL A 114 -15.62 -1.98 -2.58
CA VAL A 114 -16.79 -2.29 -3.39
C VAL A 114 -18.01 -2.19 -2.49
N THR A 115 -18.87 -1.21 -2.75
CA THR A 115 -20.12 -1.03 -2.00
C THR A 115 -21.25 -1.72 -2.75
N VAL A 116 -21.92 -2.66 -2.09
CA VAL A 116 -23.14 -3.30 -2.60
C VAL A 116 -24.34 -2.66 -1.90
N ALA A 117 -25.12 -1.88 -2.64
CA ALA A 117 -26.26 -1.15 -2.10
C ALA A 117 -27.54 -1.38 -2.93
N SER A 118 -28.70 -1.13 -2.31
CA SER A 118 -30.02 -1.22 -2.92
C SER A 118 -31.00 -0.40 -2.10
N GLY A 119 -31.90 0.31 -2.78
CA GLY A 119 -32.96 1.12 -2.15
C GLY A 119 -34.16 0.30 -1.66
N LYS A 120 -34.16 -1.03 -1.82
CA LYS A 120 -35.25 -1.91 -1.38
C LYS A 120 -34.73 -3.08 -0.53
N GLY A 121 -35.57 -3.54 0.41
CA GLY A 121 -35.34 -4.77 1.17
C GLY A 121 -35.51 -6.01 0.27
N GLY A 122 -34.81 -7.09 0.59
CA GLY A 122 -34.97 -8.38 -0.12
C GLY A 122 -34.30 -8.50 -1.49
N THR A 123 -33.55 -7.50 -1.98
CA THR A 123 -32.91 -7.56 -3.31
C THR A 123 -31.64 -8.42 -3.38
N GLY A 124 -31.33 -9.18 -2.33
CA GLY A 124 -30.17 -10.08 -2.32
C GLY A 124 -28.80 -9.42 -2.11
N LYS A 125 -28.72 -8.19 -1.59
CA LYS A 125 -27.44 -7.49 -1.32
C LYS A 125 -26.43 -8.36 -0.59
N THR A 126 -26.82 -8.90 0.57
CA THR A 126 -25.96 -9.76 1.39
C THR A 126 -25.50 -11.00 0.64
N PHE A 127 -26.38 -11.61 -0.14
CA PHE A 127 -26.06 -12.79 -0.96
C PHE A 127 -25.00 -12.45 -2.01
N VAL A 128 -25.14 -11.33 -2.71
CA VAL A 128 -24.15 -10.85 -3.68
C VAL A 128 -22.83 -10.51 -2.99
N SER A 129 -22.85 -9.78 -1.88
CA SER A 129 -21.64 -9.40 -1.14
C SER A 129 -20.83 -10.60 -0.65
N VAL A 130 -21.51 -11.59 -0.07
CA VAL A 130 -20.87 -12.83 0.42
C VAL A 130 -20.26 -13.63 -0.73
N ASN A 131 -21.02 -13.87 -1.80
CA ASN A 131 -20.53 -14.67 -2.93
C ASN A 131 -19.42 -13.95 -3.71
N LEU A 132 -19.49 -12.63 -3.85
CA LEU A 132 -18.42 -11.84 -4.43
C LEU A 132 -17.13 -11.94 -3.59
N ALA A 133 -17.25 -11.82 -2.26
CA ALA A 133 -16.10 -11.98 -1.37
C ALA A 133 -15.50 -13.39 -1.45
N PHE A 134 -16.34 -14.42 -1.50
CA PHE A 134 -15.91 -15.80 -1.68
C PHE A 134 -15.18 -16.03 -3.00
N ALA A 135 -15.75 -15.57 -4.13
CA ALA A 135 -15.16 -15.71 -5.45
C ALA A 135 -13.81 -14.98 -5.57
N LEU A 136 -13.70 -13.78 -5.01
CA LEU A 136 -12.42 -13.06 -4.94
C LEU A 136 -11.39 -13.79 -4.06
N GLY A 137 -11.84 -14.41 -2.96
CA GLY A 137 -11.00 -15.29 -2.14
C GLY A 137 -10.49 -16.52 -2.89
N GLN A 138 -11.33 -17.13 -3.75
CA GLN A 138 -10.92 -18.25 -4.64
C GLN A 138 -9.83 -17.83 -5.63
N LEU A 139 -9.80 -16.55 -6.02
CA LEU A 139 -8.71 -15.96 -6.83
C LEU A 139 -7.46 -15.60 -6.00
N SER A 140 -7.33 -16.12 -4.77
CA SER A 140 -6.21 -15.85 -3.86
C SER A 140 -6.04 -14.37 -3.49
N LEU A 141 -7.11 -13.57 -3.55
CA LEU A 141 -7.10 -12.19 -3.07
C LEU A 141 -7.39 -12.13 -1.57
N ARG A 142 -6.75 -11.19 -0.87
CA ARG A 142 -7.09 -10.88 0.53
C ARG A 142 -8.32 -9.99 0.55
N VAL A 143 -9.44 -10.52 1.02
CA VAL A 143 -10.75 -9.86 0.99
C VAL A 143 -11.26 -9.67 2.42
N GLY A 144 -11.73 -8.46 2.74
CA GLY A 144 -12.53 -8.20 3.92
C GLY A 144 -13.99 -7.99 3.52
N LEU A 145 -14.91 -8.58 4.27
CA LEU A 145 -16.35 -8.37 4.12
C LEU A 145 -16.87 -7.64 5.37
N LEU A 146 -17.52 -6.49 5.15
CA LEU A 146 -18.14 -5.69 6.20
C LEU A 146 -19.64 -5.64 5.96
N ASP A 147 -20.42 -6.03 6.97
CA ASP A 147 -21.86 -5.80 6.98
C ASP A 147 -22.14 -4.39 7.51
N ALA A 148 -22.61 -3.50 6.64
CA ALA A 148 -22.97 -2.12 6.99
C ALA A 148 -24.48 -1.95 7.22
N ASP A 149 -25.26 -3.03 7.16
CA ASP A 149 -26.70 -3.02 7.46
C ASP A 149 -26.89 -3.17 8.98
N LEU A 150 -26.76 -2.05 9.71
CA LEU A 150 -26.85 -2.05 11.17
C LEU A 150 -28.23 -2.45 11.72
N GLY A 151 -29.29 -2.34 10.90
CA GLY A 151 -30.65 -2.69 11.31
C GLY A 151 -30.98 -4.16 11.11
N THR A 152 -30.39 -4.80 10.10
CA THR A 152 -30.64 -6.19 9.73
C THR A 152 -29.35 -6.89 9.27
N ALA A 153 -28.32 -6.87 10.11
CA ALA A 153 -27.06 -7.52 9.82
C ALA A 153 -27.28 -9.02 9.56
N ASN A 154 -26.92 -9.48 8.37
CA ASN A 154 -27.27 -10.81 7.86
C ASN A 154 -26.06 -11.61 7.40
N VAL A 155 -24.88 -11.01 7.27
CA VAL A 155 -23.67 -11.71 6.79
C VAL A 155 -23.31 -12.89 7.69
N ALA A 156 -23.31 -12.71 9.01
CA ALA A 156 -22.99 -13.79 9.95
C ALA A 156 -23.96 -14.98 9.80
N THR A 157 -25.27 -14.70 9.70
CA THR A 157 -26.31 -15.69 9.50
C THR A 157 -26.12 -16.46 8.19
N VAL A 158 -25.88 -15.75 7.07
CA VAL A 158 -25.66 -16.37 5.75
C VAL A 158 -24.42 -17.25 5.74
N LEU A 159 -23.38 -16.87 6.48
CA LEU A 159 -22.14 -17.64 6.62
C LEU A 159 -22.21 -18.73 7.70
N GLY A 160 -23.31 -18.86 8.44
CA GLY A 160 -23.45 -19.79 9.55
C GLY A 160 -22.52 -19.49 10.74
N LEU A 161 -22.07 -18.24 10.87
CA LEU A 161 -21.18 -17.79 11.93
C LEU A 161 -21.96 -17.33 13.15
N ARG A 162 -21.39 -17.58 14.34
CA ARG A 162 -21.90 -17.07 15.62
C ARG A 162 -20.90 -16.05 16.17
N PRO A 163 -21.18 -14.74 16.05
CA PRO A 163 -20.33 -13.72 16.64
C PRO A 163 -20.25 -13.92 18.16
N THR A 164 -19.07 -13.77 18.72
CA THR A 164 -18.83 -13.88 20.18
C THR A 164 -18.78 -12.51 20.86
N ALA A 165 -18.80 -11.44 20.09
CA ALA A 165 -18.81 -10.06 20.56
C ALA A 165 -19.50 -9.18 19.51
N ASP A 166 -20.14 -8.13 19.99
CA ASP A 166 -20.66 -7.05 19.15
C ASP A 166 -19.53 -6.02 18.88
N LEU A 167 -19.68 -5.25 17.79
CA LEU A 167 -18.78 -4.17 17.39
C LEU A 167 -19.06 -2.87 18.15
#